data_AF-A0A0A9XTI6-F1
#
_entry.id   AF-A0A0A9XTI6-F1
#
_cell.length_a   1.000
_cell.length_b   1.000
_cell.length_c   1.000
_cell.angle_alpha   90.00
_cell.angle_beta   90.00
_cell.angle_gamma   90.00
#
_symmetry.space_group_name_H-M   'P 1'
#
loop_
_entity.id
_entity.type
_entity.pdbx_description
1 polymer ?
#
loop_
_entity_poly.entity_id
_entity_poly.type
_entity_poly.pdbx_seq_one_letter_code
_entity_poly.pdbx_strand_id
1 'polypeptide(L)'
;DFDEASFQRSFTNLISSMLKFAKRLEPLPEAFRLQLRILYYDERTPEDFIPDYFRDSDLNTYEKAGTSAECLGSIETPFHGIALKIAGSYKLDIDDEKESSQNPDKKRKMSIENQIECIDE
;
A
#
# COMPACT_ATOMS: atom_id res chain seq x y z
N ASP A 1 -15.06 -5.33 -24.29
CA ASP A 1 -15.42 -3.94 -24.52
C ASP A 1 -15.25 -3.19 -23.21
N PHE A 2 -14.66 -1.99 -23.21
CA PHE A 2 -14.42 -1.25 -21.98
C PHE A 2 -15.61 -0.32 -21.71
N ASP A 3 -16.29 -0.52 -20.59
CA ASP A 3 -17.39 0.36 -20.17
C ASP A 3 -16.83 1.57 -19.40
N GLU A 4 -16.61 2.65 -20.14
CA GLU A 4 -16.12 3.91 -19.58
C GLU A 4 -17.08 4.50 -18.53
N ALA A 5 -18.39 4.35 -18.71
CA ALA A 5 -19.37 4.91 -17.77
C ALA A 5 -19.34 4.16 -16.43
N SER A 6 -19.21 2.84 -16.47
CA SER A 6 -19.02 2.02 -15.27
C SER A 6 -17.72 2.37 -14.55
N PHE A 7 -16.62 2.57 -15.30
CA PHE A 7 -15.35 3.00 -14.72
C PHE A 7 -15.45 4.36 -14.03
N GLN A 8 -16.00 5.38 -14.70
CA GLN A 8 -16.17 6.71 -14.12
C GLN A 8 -17.02 6.68 -12.84
N ARG A 9 -18.06 5.84 -12.82
CA ARG A 9 -18.92 5.65 -11.63
C ARG A 9 -18.13 5.02 -10.48
N SER A 10 -17.38 3.96 -10.75
CA SER A 10 -16.57 3.26 -9.75
C SER A 10 -15.47 4.17 -9.20
N PHE A 11 -14.81 4.93 -10.06
CA PHE A 11 -13.82 5.93 -9.66
C PHE A 11 -14.43 7.03 -8.78
N THR A 12 -15.61 7.56 -9.17
CA THR A 12 -16.33 8.57 -8.37
C THR A 12 -16.72 8.03 -7.00
N ASN A 13 -17.15 6.77 -6.93
CA ASN A 13 -17.47 6.09 -5.67
C ASN A 13 -16.23 5.94 -4.80
N LEU A 14 -15.10 5.51 -5.36
CA LEU A 14 -13.84 5.35 -4.64
C LEU A 14 -13.37 6.67 -4.01
N ILE A 15 -13.35 7.76 -4.79
CA ILE A 15 -12.99 9.09 -4.28
C ILE A 15 -13.98 9.54 -3.19
N SER A 16 -15.28 9.29 -3.39
CA SER A 16 -16.30 9.62 -2.39
C SER A 16 -16.12 8.83 -1.09
N SER A 17 -15.79 7.55 -1.16
CA SER A 17 -15.48 6.70 -0.01
C SER A 17 -14.23 7.18 0.72
N MET A 18 -13.17 7.53 0.00
CA MET A 18 -11.95 8.11 0.57
C MET A 18 -12.23 9.42 1.32
N LEU A 19 -13.01 10.33 0.72
CA LEU A 19 -13.37 11.60 1.36
C LEU A 19 -14.25 11.39 2.61
N LYS A 20 -15.19 10.43 2.57
CA LYS A 20 -16.00 10.06 3.74
C LYS A 20 -15.16 9.43 4.84
N PHE A 21 -14.19 8.60 4.49
CA PHE A 21 -13.26 7.98 5.44
C PHE A 21 -12.38 9.03 6.11
N ALA A 22 -11.77 9.94 5.33
CA ALA A 22 -10.93 11.01 5.86
C ALA A 22 -11.65 11.90 6.90
N LYS A 23 -12.96 12.10 6.74
CA LYS A 23 -13.80 12.85 7.71
C LYS A 23 -13.97 12.15 9.06
N ARG A 24 -13.72 10.84 9.16
CA ARG A 24 -13.80 10.06 10.40
C ARG A 24 -12.45 9.92 11.10
N LEU A 25 -11.36 10.33 10.47
CA LEU A 25 -10.03 10.25 11.03
C LEU A 25 -9.80 11.40 12.01
N GLU A 26 -9.06 11.10 13.07
CA GLU A 26 -8.51 12.14 13.94
C GLU A 26 -7.40 12.92 13.20
N PRO A 27 -7.13 14.17 13.60
CA PRO A 27 -6.03 14.95 13.04
C PRO A 27 -4.70 14.22 13.19
N LEU A 28 -3.82 14.37 12.20
CA LEU A 28 -2.44 13.92 12.34
C LEU A 28 -1.73 14.71 13.46
N PRO A 29 -0.69 14.13 14.09
CA PRO A 29 0.17 14.84 15.03
C PRO A 29 0.78 16.12 14.41
N GLU A 30 1.13 17.09 15.25
CA GLU A 30 1.73 18.36 14.81
C GLU A 30 3.01 18.16 13.99
N ALA A 31 3.84 17.19 14.38
CA ALA A 31 4.99 16.74 13.60
C ALA A 31 4.70 15.37 13.00
N PHE A 32 4.64 15.30 11.67
CA PHE A 32 4.51 14.04 10.94
C PHE A 32 5.45 14.02 9.74
N ARG A 33 5.78 12.81 9.28
CA ARG A 33 6.56 12.59 8.05
C ARG A 33 5.71 11.80 7.07
N LEU A 34 5.56 12.34 5.86
CA LEU A 34 4.97 11.59 4.74
C LEU A 34 6.08 10.86 3.98
N GLN A 35 5.86 9.59 3.70
CA GLN A 35 6.74 8.79 2.85
C GLN A 35 5.91 8.04 1.82
N LEU A 36 6.34 8.09 0.56
CA LEU A 36 5.82 7.26 -0.51
C LEU A 36 6.78 6.08 -0.72
N ARG A 37 6.22 4.88 -0.89
CA ARG A 37 6.98 3.66 -1.15
C ARG A 37 6.33 2.93 -2.31
N ILE A 38 7.16 2.25 -3.09
CA ILE A 38 6.73 1.41 -4.21
C ILE A 38 7.32 0.03 -3.96
N LEU A 39 6.48 -1.00 -4.12
CA LEU A 39 6.90 -2.39 -4.11
C LEU A 39 6.93 -2.88 -5.56
N TYR A 40 8.02 -3.53 -5.92
CA TYR A 40 8.20 -4.09 -7.26
C TYR A 40 7.74 -5.54 -7.30
N TYR A 41 7.42 -6.01 -8.50
CA TYR A 41 7.19 -7.43 -8.73
C TYR A 41 8.53 -8.11 -8.95
N ASP A 42 8.91 -9.02 -8.04
CA ASP A 42 10.17 -9.76 -8.08
C ASP A 42 10.45 -10.42 -9.44
N GLU A 43 9.42 -10.88 -10.13
CA GLU A 43 9.54 -11.64 -11.38
C GLU A 43 9.51 -10.78 -12.66
N ARG A 44 9.24 -9.47 -12.55
CA ARG A 44 9.01 -8.59 -13.71
C ARG A 44 9.90 -7.37 -13.76
N THR A 45 10.32 -6.86 -12.61
CA THR A 45 11.12 -5.63 -12.54
C THR A 45 12.61 -5.98 -12.61
N PRO A 46 13.41 -5.37 -13.51
CA PRO A 46 14.86 -5.55 -13.52
C PRO A 46 15.49 -5.20 -12.17
N GLU A 47 16.52 -5.94 -11.74
CA GLU A 47 17.16 -5.75 -10.43
C GLU A 47 17.83 -4.37 -10.27
N ASP A 48 18.18 -3.71 -11.38
CA ASP A 48 18.82 -2.40 -11.43
C ASP A 48 17.85 -1.25 -11.73
N PHE A 49 16.55 -1.54 -11.85
CA PHE A 49 15.54 -0.52 -12.11
C PHE A 49 15.20 0.25 -10.82
N ILE A 50 15.54 1.53 -10.82
CA ILE A 50 15.12 2.49 -9.80
C ILE A 50 14.32 3.60 -10.50
N PRO A 51 13.05 3.83 -10.16
CA PRO A 51 12.28 4.94 -10.68
C PRO A 51 12.89 6.27 -10.29
N ASP A 52 12.75 7.27 -11.17
CA ASP A 52 13.21 8.62 -10.89
C ASP A 52 12.67 9.12 -9.54
N TYR A 53 13.53 9.78 -8.76
CA TYR A 53 13.23 10.32 -7.43
C TYR A 53 12.97 9.29 -6.31
N PHE A 54 13.09 7.98 -6.61
CA PHE A 54 13.09 6.93 -5.60
C PHE A 54 14.52 6.47 -5.30
N ARG A 55 14.67 5.81 -4.15
CA ARG A 55 15.90 5.13 -3.74
C ARG A 55 15.51 3.83 -3.06
N ASP A 56 16.41 2.86 -3.12
CA ASP A 56 16.19 1.59 -2.43
C ASP A 56 16.08 1.77 -0.93
N SER A 57 15.28 0.90 -0.32
CA SER A 57 14.95 0.92 1.09
C SER A 57 14.74 -0.50 1.58
N ASP A 58 15.55 -0.92 2.56
CA ASP A 58 15.45 -2.24 3.20
C ASP A 58 14.25 -2.39 4.14
N LEU A 59 13.46 -1.31 4.32
CA LEU A 59 12.37 -1.32 5.28
C LEU A 59 11.21 -2.23 4.83
N ASN A 60 11.14 -3.40 5.45
CA ASN A 60 10.03 -4.33 5.32
C ASN A 60 8.73 -3.65 5.74
N THR A 61 7.91 -3.30 4.74
CA THR A 61 6.64 -2.62 4.94
C THR A 61 5.54 -3.65 5.11
N TYR A 62 5.69 -4.57 6.05
CA TYR A 62 4.57 -5.42 6.44
C TYR A 62 3.69 -4.63 7.38
N GLU A 63 2.38 -4.76 7.19
CA GLU A 63 1.37 -4.27 8.12
C GLU A 63 1.85 -4.57 9.55
N LYS A 64 2.09 -3.51 10.34
CA LYS A 64 2.52 -3.69 11.72
C LYS A 64 1.46 -4.56 12.40
N ALA A 65 1.88 -5.64 13.05
CA ALA A 65 0.93 -6.56 13.68
C ALA A 65 -0.03 -5.78 14.59
N GLY A 66 -1.34 -5.93 14.35
CA GLY A 66 -2.39 -5.21 15.09
C GLY A 66 -2.97 -3.98 14.39
N THR A 67 -2.58 -3.68 13.15
CA THR A 67 -3.23 -2.65 12.33
C THR A 67 -4.32 -3.28 11.46
N SER A 68 -5.58 -2.88 11.62
CA SER A 68 -6.66 -3.28 10.71
C SER A 68 -6.73 -2.30 9.53
N ALA A 69 -6.60 -2.81 8.31
CA ALA A 69 -6.80 -2.02 7.10
C ALA A 69 -8.30 -1.96 6.74
N GLU A 70 -8.84 -0.76 6.51
CA GLU A 70 -10.17 -0.56 5.94
C GLU A 70 -10.04 -0.48 4.41
N CYS A 71 -10.76 -1.35 3.67
CA CYS A 71 -10.85 -1.25 2.21
C CYS A 71 -11.83 -0.14 1.84
N LEU A 72 -11.38 0.81 1.02
CA LEU A 72 -12.22 1.92 0.54
C LEU A 72 -12.89 1.63 -0.81
N GLY A 73 -12.42 0.59 -1.50
CA GLY A 73 -12.97 0.13 -2.77
C GLY A 73 -11.87 -0.28 -3.75
N SER A 74 -12.31 -0.74 -4.92
CA SER A 74 -11.45 -1.09 -6.04
C SER A 74 -12.02 -0.56 -7.35
N ILE A 75 -11.16 -0.42 -8.35
CA ILE A 75 -11.51 -0.09 -9.73
C ILE A 75 -10.81 -1.06 -10.65
N GLU A 76 -11.50 -1.48 -11.71
CA GLU A 76 -10.97 -2.43 -12.68
C GLU A 76 -11.15 -1.92 -14.11
N THR A 77 -10.21 -2.34 -14.94
CA THR A 77 -10.22 -2.22 -16.40
C THR A 77 -9.90 -3.60 -16.96
N PRO A 78 -10.07 -3.86 -18.26
CA PRO A 78 -9.73 -5.16 -18.86
C PRO A 78 -8.25 -5.59 -18.68
N PHE A 79 -7.35 -4.68 -18.30
CA PHE A 79 -5.92 -4.94 -18.22
C PHE A 79 -5.30 -4.67 -16.85
N HIS A 80 -5.98 -3.91 -15.98
CA HIS A 80 -5.46 -3.46 -14.69
C HIS A 80 -6.57 -3.33 -13.66
N GLY A 81 -6.23 -3.59 -12.40
CA GLY A 81 -7.08 -3.30 -11.25
C GLY A 81 -6.30 -2.54 -10.18
N ILE A 82 -6.98 -1.67 -9.44
CA ILE A 82 -6.41 -0.94 -8.30
C ILE A 82 -7.38 -1.07 -7.13
N ALA A 83 -6.88 -1.50 -5.97
CA ALA A 83 -7.62 -1.49 -4.72
C ALA A 83 -6.98 -0.50 -3.74
N LEU A 84 -7.80 0.29 -3.04
CA LEU A 84 -7.33 1.24 -2.04
C LEU A 84 -7.69 0.76 -0.64
N LYS A 85 -6.69 0.63 0.22
CA LYS A 85 -6.83 0.28 1.63
C LYS A 85 -6.13 1.33 2.49
N ILE A 86 -6.70 1.64 3.65
CA ILE A 86 -6.08 2.54 4.63
C ILE A 86 -5.96 1.83 5.97
N ALA A 87 -4.76 1.83 6.54
CA ALA A 87 -4.49 1.33 7.88
C ALA A 87 -3.94 2.48 8.73
N GLY A 88 -4.35 2.54 10.01
CA GLY A 88 -3.88 3.52 10.97
C GLY A 88 -3.55 2.85 12.30
N SER A 89 -2.49 3.31 12.96
CA SER A 89 -2.13 2.87 14.31
C SER A 89 -1.89 4.08 15.20
N TYR A 90 -2.34 4.01 16.46
CA TYR A 90 -2.19 5.11 17.43
C TYR A 90 -0.83 5.14 18.14
N LYS A 91 0.13 4.27 17.78
CA LYS A 91 1.47 4.21 18.39
C LYS A 91 2.53 3.70 17.41
N LEU A 92 3.36 4.62 16.94
CA LEU A 92 4.65 4.33 16.33
C LEU A 92 5.74 4.90 17.24
N ASP A 93 6.22 4.09 18.19
CA ASP A 93 7.64 4.14 18.52
C ASP A 93 8.34 3.72 17.22
N ILE A 94 8.76 4.72 16.45
CA ILE A 94 9.72 4.52 15.37
C ILE A 94 11.04 4.36 16.10
N ASP A 95 11.36 3.12 16.49
CA ASP A 95 12.76 2.79 16.71
C ASP A 95 13.42 2.94 15.34
N ASP A 96 14.06 4.09 15.12
CA ASP A 96 15.05 4.25 14.07
C ASP A 96 16.04 3.10 14.28
N GLU A 97 15.96 2.08 13.41
CA GLU A 97 16.92 1.00 13.39
C GLU A 97 18.30 1.63 13.23
N LYS A 98 19.06 1.67 14.33
CA LYS A 98 20.49 1.89 14.27
C LYS A 98 21.07 0.74 13.46
N GLU A 99 21.69 1.07 12.33
CA GLU A 99 22.55 0.15 11.60
C GLU A 99 23.52 -0.56 12.56
N SER A 100 23.49 -1.90 12.58
CA SER A 100 24.66 -2.73 12.24
C SER A 100 24.45 -4.17 12.71
N SER A 101 24.40 -5.11 11.76
CA SER A 101 25.39 -6.19 11.63
C SER A 101 24.86 -7.32 10.73
N GLN A 102 25.57 -7.47 9.61
CA GLN A 102 25.60 -8.53 8.62
C GLN A 102 25.15 -9.93 9.08
N ASN A 103 24.29 -10.59 8.29
CA ASN A 103 24.41 -12.04 8.01
C ASN A 103 23.70 -12.41 6.68
N PRO A 104 24.41 -12.89 5.62
CA PRO A 104 23.87 -12.97 4.25
C PRO A 104 22.99 -14.20 3.91
N ASP A 105 22.70 -15.12 4.84
CA ASP A 105 22.27 -16.49 4.47
C ASP A 105 20.80 -16.89 4.70
N LYS A 106 19.83 -15.97 4.67
CA LYS A 106 18.40 -16.37 4.68
C LYS A 106 17.53 -15.60 3.71
N LYS A 107 17.66 -15.88 2.40
CA LYS A 107 16.58 -15.66 1.43
C LYS A 107 15.46 -16.68 1.70
N ARG A 108 14.55 -16.35 2.62
CA ARG A 108 13.34 -17.13 2.86
C ARG A 108 12.34 -16.81 1.73
N LYS A 109 12.23 -17.73 0.77
CA LYS A 109 11.15 -17.73 -0.22
C LYS A 109 9.80 -17.77 0.49
N MET A 110 8.93 -16.81 0.24
CA MET A 110 7.52 -16.89 0.61
C MET A 110 6.69 -16.46 -0.59
N SER A 111 5.93 -17.40 -1.13
CA SER A 111 5.01 -17.20 -2.25
C SER A 111 3.87 -16.28 -1.82
N ILE A 112 3.63 -15.22 -2.60
CA ILE A 112 2.46 -14.35 -2.44
C ILE A 112 1.28 -15.02 -3.15
N GLU A 113 0.45 -15.74 -2.40
CA GLU A 113 -0.89 -16.10 -2.87
C GLU A 113 -1.78 -14.87 -2.68
N ASN A 114 -2.11 -14.22 -3.81
CA ASN A 114 -3.06 -13.12 -3.89
C ASN A 114 -4.46 -13.61 -3.47
N GLN A 115 -4.86 -13.38 -2.22
CA GLN A 115 -6.28 -13.30 -1.86
C GLN A 115 -6.65 -11.81 -1.81
N ILE A 116 -6.95 -11.26 -2.99
CA ILE A 116 -7.51 -9.92 -3.16
C ILE A 116 -9.03 -10.08 -3.14
N GLU A 117 -9.63 -9.95 -1.96
CA GLU A 117 -11.08 -9.73 -1.84
C GLU A 117 -11.29 -8.41 -1.10
N CYS A 118 -11.62 -7.35 -1.84
CA CYS A 118 -12.48 -6.32 -1.29
C CYS A 118 -13.89 -6.76 -1.66
N ILE A 119 -14.65 -7.18 -0.66
CA ILE A 119 -16.02 -7.65 -0.82
C ILE A 119 -16.89 -6.44 -1.15
N ASP A 120 -17.59 -6.49 -2.28
CA ASP A 120 -18.69 -5.59 -2.60
C ASP A 120 -19.90 -5.96 -1.71
N GLU A 121 -20.40 -5.03 -0.90
CA GLU A 121 -21.75 -5.09 -0.31
C GLU A 121 -22.78 -4.43 -1.24
#